data_AF-C8W9Q4-F1
#
_entry.id   AF-C8W9Q4-F1
#
_cell.length_a   1.000
_cell.length_b   1.000
_cell.length_c   1.000
_cell.angle_alpha   90.00
_cell.angle_beta   90.00
_cell.angle_gamma   90.00
#
_symmetry.space_group_name_H-M   'P 1'
#
loop_
_entity.id
_entity.type
_entity.pdbx_description
1 polymer ?
#
loop_
_entity_poly.entity_id
_entity_poly.type
_entity_poly.pdbx_seq_one_letter_code
_entity_poly.pdbx_strand_id
1 'polypeptide(L)'
;MPGTMRGVYTNLTEIRRKVFKEVSTLAYEKADKSVDEIARQMEELPYKIIPGDIATYRESVFLERAIVGERIRMTMGMPMQGVDQPENISDGLEEASRPEVYYQPPLINIVKFACNACEDNVYRVTNACQGCLAHPCREICPKEAISFVDKKAYIDQEKCIQCGMCFKVCPYQAIHHHVRPCAAACGMDAIGSDEHGRADIDYEKCVSCGQCLVNCPFGAIADKSQIFQVIQAINEGYTVVPIVAPSFVGQFGKGSVGRLREAFKEMGFAEVEEVATGADLCTVQEAEDFVKEVPDKLPFMGTSCCPSWSAMAKKEYPEHADAISMALTPMVLTARLVRKQNPESKIVFIGPCTAKKLEALRRSVKSEVDFVLTFEELAGMMESKGIDYTKLDDDNSDFENASHDGRAFAVAGGVAGAVVNVIHQKYPDKEVPIMAVDGLAECRAMLKDAVKGKYPGYLLEGMACPGGCVGGAGTLSAVNRAAAAVKRYAKTASSEFASANKYNNLIPELAGTVSAEVEIAEVLEVQKPVE
;
A
#
# COMPACT_ATOMS: atom_id res chain seq x y z
N MET A 1 11.50 4.53 -15.67
CA MET A 1 10.89 5.22 -16.83
C MET A 1 9.60 5.80 -16.30
N PRO A 2 9.29 7.07 -16.59
CA PRO A 2 7.92 7.57 -16.42
C PRO A 2 6.98 6.61 -17.18
N GLY A 3 5.85 6.23 -16.61
CA GLY A 3 4.90 5.32 -17.26
C GLY A 3 4.83 3.89 -16.69
N THR A 4 5.75 3.47 -15.82
CA THR A 4 5.77 2.08 -15.33
C THR A 4 5.05 1.90 -13.99
N MET A 5 4.56 0.69 -13.73
CA MET A 5 4.20 0.20 -12.40
C MET A 5 5.20 -0.90 -12.04
N ARG A 6 5.91 -0.73 -10.92
CA ARG A 6 7.03 -1.60 -10.52
C ARG A 6 8.08 -1.84 -11.62
N GLY A 7 8.30 -0.83 -12.46
CA GLY A 7 9.30 -0.90 -13.55
C GLY A 7 8.85 -1.58 -14.84
N VAL A 8 7.60 -2.02 -14.95
CA VAL A 8 7.01 -2.57 -16.19
C VAL A 8 5.92 -1.63 -16.71
N TYR A 9 5.93 -1.34 -18.01
CA TYR A 9 4.83 -0.63 -18.67
C TYR A 9 3.73 -1.62 -19.04
N THR A 10 2.48 -1.29 -18.73
CA THR A 10 1.31 -2.08 -19.12
C THR A 10 0.17 -1.16 -19.54
N ASN A 11 -0.69 -1.62 -20.44
CA ASN A 11 -1.89 -0.87 -20.85
C ASN A 11 -2.82 -0.58 -19.65
N LEU A 12 -2.81 -1.47 -18.64
CA LEU A 12 -3.50 -1.23 -17.38
C LEU A 12 -2.95 0.00 -16.65
N THR A 13 -1.63 0.13 -16.57
CA THR A 13 -0.97 1.27 -15.93
C THR A 13 -1.30 2.58 -16.68
N GLU A 14 -1.35 2.53 -18.00
CA GLU A 14 -1.74 3.68 -18.84
C GLU A 14 -3.17 4.14 -18.54
N ILE A 15 -4.14 3.22 -18.50
CA ILE A 15 -5.54 3.55 -18.18
C ILE A 15 -5.66 4.12 -16.76
N ARG A 16 -5.00 3.51 -15.77
CA ARG A 16 -5.03 4.00 -14.37
C ARG A 16 -4.50 5.42 -14.27
N ARG A 17 -3.36 5.71 -14.91
CA ARG A 17 -2.78 7.05 -14.96
C ARG A 17 -3.70 8.05 -15.67
N LYS A 18 -4.32 7.66 -16.80
CA LYS A 18 -5.31 8.50 -17.48
C LYS A 18 -6.49 8.84 -16.56
N VAL A 19 -7.01 7.88 -15.80
CA VAL A 19 -8.07 8.15 -14.81
C VAL A 19 -7.59 9.17 -13.78
N PHE A 20 -6.43 8.96 -13.16
CA PHE A 20 -5.89 9.91 -12.16
C PHE A 20 -5.64 11.30 -12.73
N LYS A 21 -5.07 11.38 -13.95
CA LYS A 21 -4.86 12.63 -14.67
C LYS A 21 -6.18 13.35 -14.94
N GLU A 22 -7.15 12.68 -15.54
CA GLU A 22 -8.42 13.31 -15.93
C GLU A 22 -9.25 13.74 -14.73
N VAL A 23 -9.25 12.96 -13.64
CA VAL A 23 -9.88 13.38 -12.37
C VAL A 23 -9.13 14.57 -11.76
N SER A 24 -7.80 14.58 -11.80
CA SER A 24 -7.01 15.73 -11.32
C SER A 24 -7.30 16.99 -12.15
N THR A 25 -7.36 16.87 -13.48
CA THR A 25 -7.73 17.96 -14.40
C THR A 25 -9.11 18.50 -14.06
N LEU A 26 -10.10 17.62 -13.91
CA LEU A 26 -11.45 17.99 -13.51
C LEU A 26 -11.46 18.72 -12.15
N ALA A 27 -10.67 18.24 -11.18
CA ALA A 27 -10.57 18.85 -9.86
C ALA A 27 -9.97 20.26 -9.89
N TYR A 28 -8.92 20.48 -10.70
CA TYR A 28 -8.31 21.81 -10.85
C TYR A 28 -9.23 22.77 -11.59
N GLU A 29 -10.00 22.31 -12.58
CA GLU A 29 -10.98 23.13 -13.30
C GLU A 29 -12.21 23.49 -12.46
N LYS A 30 -12.49 22.76 -11.37
CA LYS A 30 -13.66 23.00 -10.50
C LYS A 30 -13.70 24.41 -9.91
N ALA A 31 -12.56 25.05 -9.67
CA ALA A 31 -12.51 26.38 -9.04
C ALA A 31 -13.45 27.41 -9.72
N ASP A 32 -13.73 27.23 -11.01
CA ASP A 32 -14.53 28.15 -11.82
C ASP A 32 -15.93 27.60 -12.22
N LYS A 33 -16.36 26.44 -11.70
CA LYS A 33 -17.54 25.69 -12.20
C LYS A 33 -18.53 25.29 -11.11
N SER A 34 -19.80 25.15 -11.49
CA SER A 34 -20.84 24.61 -10.59
C SER A 34 -20.70 23.09 -10.41
N VAL A 35 -21.29 22.56 -9.32
CA VAL A 35 -21.34 21.11 -9.07
C VAL A 35 -22.00 20.36 -10.22
N ASP A 36 -23.08 20.90 -10.79
CA ASP A 36 -23.80 20.30 -11.93
C ASP A 36 -22.93 20.20 -13.18
N GLU A 37 -22.09 21.21 -13.44
CA GLU A 37 -21.19 21.18 -14.59
C GLU A 37 -20.14 20.07 -14.44
N ILE A 38 -19.66 19.87 -13.23
CA ILE A 38 -18.66 18.85 -12.91
C ILE A 38 -19.27 17.46 -12.95
N ALA A 39 -20.48 17.31 -12.45
CA ALA A 39 -21.26 16.09 -12.59
C ALA A 39 -21.37 15.69 -14.08
N ARG A 40 -21.75 16.64 -14.94
CA ARG A 40 -21.81 16.41 -16.39
C ARG A 40 -20.45 16.03 -16.98
N GLN A 41 -19.38 16.74 -16.65
CA GLN A 41 -18.04 16.41 -17.13
C GLN A 41 -17.57 15.03 -16.65
N MET A 42 -17.94 14.63 -15.43
CA MET A 42 -17.64 13.33 -14.87
C MET A 42 -18.29 12.19 -15.69
N GLU A 43 -19.54 12.37 -16.15
CA GLU A 43 -20.21 11.42 -17.06
C GLU A 43 -19.53 11.33 -18.44
N GLU A 44 -18.88 12.41 -18.89
CA GLU A 44 -18.17 12.46 -20.18
C GLU A 44 -16.77 11.82 -20.10
N LEU A 45 -16.16 11.72 -18.91
CA LEU A 45 -14.79 11.21 -18.73
C LEU A 45 -14.57 9.78 -19.26
N PRO A 46 -15.47 8.79 -19.08
CA PRO A 46 -15.29 7.47 -19.67
C PRO A 46 -15.11 7.49 -21.19
N TYR A 47 -15.80 8.40 -21.88
CA TYR A 47 -15.72 8.59 -23.33
C TYR A 47 -14.42 9.28 -23.75
N LYS A 48 -13.90 10.18 -22.91
CA LYS A 48 -12.60 10.82 -23.12
C LYS A 48 -11.43 9.85 -22.92
N ILE A 49 -11.51 9.00 -21.90
CA ILE A 49 -10.45 8.03 -21.54
C ILE A 49 -10.45 6.84 -22.53
N ILE A 50 -11.64 6.36 -22.92
CA ILE A 50 -11.83 5.29 -23.91
C ILE A 50 -12.59 5.87 -25.11
N PRO A 51 -11.88 6.55 -26.04
CA PRO A 51 -12.48 7.13 -27.24
C PRO A 51 -12.77 6.07 -28.31
N GLY A 52 -13.61 6.42 -29.28
CA GLY A 52 -14.00 5.53 -30.38
C GLY A 52 -15.14 4.58 -30.05
N ASP A 53 -15.40 3.62 -30.93
CA ASP A 53 -16.52 2.67 -30.84
C ASP A 53 -16.07 1.19 -30.80
N ILE A 54 -14.76 0.93 -30.93
CA ILE A 54 -14.17 -0.40 -30.92
C ILE A 54 -13.49 -0.66 -29.56
N ALA A 55 -13.81 -1.80 -28.94
CA ALA A 55 -13.17 -2.25 -27.71
C ALA A 55 -11.70 -2.63 -27.96
N THR A 56 -10.80 -2.30 -27.02
CA THR A 56 -9.37 -2.56 -27.19
C THR A 56 -8.89 -3.76 -26.37
N TYR A 57 -9.48 -3.99 -25.20
CA TYR A 57 -9.01 -4.91 -24.17
C TYR A 57 -10.09 -5.89 -23.70
N ARG A 58 -11.37 -5.56 -23.87
CA ARG A 58 -12.52 -6.35 -23.43
C ARG A 58 -13.46 -6.65 -24.59
N GLU A 59 -14.52 -7.39 -24.27
CA GLU A 59 -15.56 -7.80 -25.23
C GLU A 59 -16.36 -6.63 -25.84
N SER A 60 -16.47 -5.50 -25.13
CA SER A 60 -17.21 -4.32 -25.61
C SER A 60 -16.65 -3.01 -25.05
N VAL A 61 -16.79 -1.93 -25.82
CA VAL A 61 -16.40 -0.57 -25.40
C VAL A 61 -17.28 -0.08 -24.25
N PHE A 62 -18.53 -0.57 -24.16
CA PHE A 62 -19.45 -0.27 -23.06
C PHE A 62 -18.92 -0.83 -21.74
N LEU A 63 -18.43 -2.08 -21.75
CA LEU A 63 -17.83 -2.68 -20.56
C LEU A 63 -16.56 -1.92 -20.14
N GLU A 64 -15.71 -1.53 -21.09
CA GLU A 64 -14.51 -0.73 -20.78
C GLU A 64 -14.86 0.61 -20.12
N ARG A 65 -15.87 1.31 -20.66
CA ARG A 65 -16.36 2.59 -20.10
C ARG A 65 -16.99 2.42 -18.73
N ALA A 66 -17.77 1.37 -18.51
CA ALA A 66 -18.33 1.07 -17.20
C ALA A 66 -17.22 0.83 -16.15
N ILE A 67 -16.18 0.08 -16.50
CA ILE A 67 -15.02 -0.17 -15.62
C ILE A 67 -14.28 1.14 -15.33
N VAL A 68 -14.12 2.00 -16.34
CA VAL A 68 -13.51 3.32 -16.16
C VAL A 68 -14.38 4.23 -15.29
N GLY A 69 -15.71 4.18 -15.42
CA GLY A 69 -16.66 4.89 -14.57
C GLY A 69 -16.47 4.57 -13.08
N GLU A 70 -16.43 3.29 -12.72
CA GLU A 70 -16.16 2.86 -11.34
C GLU A 70 -14.80 3.35 -10.82
N ARG A 71 -13.79 3.36 -11.69
CA ARG A 71 -12.46 3.86 -11.32
C ARG A 71 -12.46 5.37 -11.11
N ILE A 72 -13.20 6.13 -11.92
CA ILE A 72 -13.37 7.57 -11.72
C ILE A 72 -14.04 7.80 -10.37
N ARG A 73 -15.14 7.09 -10.05
CA ARG A 73 -15.81 7.18 -8.74
C ARG A 73 -14.87 6.94 -7.57
N MET A 74 -14.15 5.81 -7.58
CA MET A 74 -13.17 5.51 -6.54
C MET A 74 -12.04 6.54 -6.49
N THR A 75 -11.62 7.09 -7.63
CA THR A 75 -10.61 8.16 -7.68
C THR A 75 -11.14 9.49 -7.10
N MET A 76 -12.45 9.72 -7.13
CA MET A 76 -13.08 10.84 -6.43
C MET A 76 -13.36 10.54 -4.96
N GLY A 77 -12.94 9.37 -4.45
CA GLY A 77 -13.16 8.96 -3.06
C GLY A 77 -14.55 8.34 -2.79
N MET A 78 -15.38 8.20 -3.83
CA MET A 78 -16.75 7.68 -3.72
C MET A 78 -16.78 6.14 -3.69
N PRO A 79 -17.83 5.53 -3.09
CA PRO A 79 -18.06 4.10 -3.18
C PRO A 79 -18.38 3.67 -4.61
N MET A 80 -18.12 2.39 -4.89
CA MET A 80 -18.58 1.76 -6.12
C MET A 80 -20.10 1.73 -6.19
N GLN A 81 -20.65 1.70 -7.40
CA GLN A 81 -22.09 1.63 -7.62
C GLN A 81 -22.59 0.20 -7.45
N GLY A 82 -23.87 0.07 -7.10
CA GLY A 82 -24.58 -1.19 -7.25
C GLY A 82 -24.59 -1.63 -8.73
N VAL A 83 -24.58 -2.94 -8.98
CA VAL A 83 -24.72 -3.48 -10.35
C VAL A 83 -26.18 -3.78 -10.70
N ASP A 84 -27.07 -3.69 -9.73
CA ASP A 84 -28.49 -4.05 -9.80
C ASP A 84 -29.41 -2.83 -9.96
N GLN A 85 -28.90 -1.61 -9.76
CA GLN A 85 -29.69 -0.38 -9.85
C GLN A 85 -29.02 0.67 -10.76
N PRO A 86 -29.82 1.48 -11.49
CA PRO A 86 -29.28 2.56 -12.30
C PRO A 86 -28.85 3.72 -11.40
N GLU A 87 -27.57 4.04 -11.45
CA GLU A 87 -26.96 5.17 -10.73
C GLU A 87 -26.05 5.93 -11.72
N ASN A 88 -25.90 7.24 -11.54
CA ASN A 88 -24.97 8.05 -12.31
C ASN A 88 -23.57 8.00 -11.69
N ILE A 89 -22.55 8.11 -12.53
CA ILE A 89 -21.16 8.15 -12.08
C ILE A 89 -20.95 9.31 -11.09
N SER A 90 -21.67 10.42 -11.28
CA SER A 90 -21.63 11.61 -10.43
C SER A 90 -22.49 11.59 -9.16
N ASP A 91 -23.29 10.54 -8.91
CA ASP A 91 -24.10 10.45 -7.70
C ASP A 91 -23.19 10.36 -6.45
N GLY A 92 -23.35 11.32 -5.52
CA GLY A 92 -22.51 11.48 -4.32
C GLY A 92 -21.41 12.54 -4.44
N LEU A 93 -21.30 13.23 -5.58
CA LEU A 93 -20.23 14.23 -5.84
C LEU A 93 -20.23 15.41 -4.83
N GLU A 94 -21.39 15.88 -4.39
CA GLU A 94 -21.47 16.99 -3.45
C GLU A 94 -20.88 16.63 -2.08
N GLU A 95 -21.15 15.41 -1.60
CA GLU A 95 -20.54 14.90 -0.38
C GLU A 95 -19.04 14.71 -0.60
N ALA A 96 -18.63 14.02 -1.67
CA ALA A 96 -17.22 13.80 -1.98
C ALA A 96 -16.40 15.08 -2.19
N SER A 97 -17.07 16.20 -2.50
CA SER A 97 -16.45 17.50 -2.71
C SER A 97 -15.98 18.20 -1.44
N ARG A 98 -16.43 17.80 -0.25
CA ARG A 98 -16.07 18.52 0.98
C ARG A 98 -14.66 18.12 1.42
N PRO A 99 -13.77 19.06 1.75
CA PRO A 99 -12.41 18.75 2.23
C PRO A 99 -12.37 17.90 3.50
N GLU A 100 -13.44 17.91 4.29
CA GLU A 100 -13.56 17.14 5.53
C GLU A 100 -14.11 15.72 5.30
N VAL A 101 -14.34 15.29 4.06
CA VAL A 101 -14.80 13.91 3.80
C VAL A 101 -13.64 12.94 3.86
N TYR A 102 -13.83 11.96 4.73
CA TYR A 102 -12.90 10.86 4.94
C TYR A 102 -13.40 9.61 4.21
N TYR A 103 -12.48 8.71 3.88
CA TYR A 103 -12.83 7.45 3.23
C TYR A 103 -13.89 6.68 4.03
N GLN A 104 -14.93 6.21 3.34
CA GLN A 104 -15.81 5.17 3.86
C GLN A 104 -15.20 3.80 3.54
N PRO A 105 -14.92 2.94 4.54
CA PRO A 105 -14.55 1.56 4.29
C PRO A 105 -15.58 0.82 3.42
N PRO A 106 -15.15 -0.14 2.57
CA PRO A 106 -13.78 -0.63 2.43
C PRO A 106 -12.91 0.21 1.49
N LEU A 107 -11.61 0.25 1.76
CA LEU A 107 -10.64 1.01 0.96
C LEU A 107 -10.30 0.32 -0.37
N ILE A 108 -10.00 -0.97 -0.33
CA ILE A 108 -9.67 -1.78 -1.50
C ILE A 108 -10.94 -2.50 -1.96
N ASN A 109 -11.28 -2.35 -3.23
CA ASN A 109 -12.52 -2.82 -3.81
C ASN A 109 -12.26 -3.66 -5.06
N ILE A 110 -13.19 -4.55 -5.40
CA ILE A 110 -13.15 -5.36 -6.63
C ILE A 110 -14.32 -4.93 -7.52
N VAL A 111 -14.00 -4.37 -8.68
CA VAL A 111 -14.94 -4.18 -9.78
C VAL A 111 -15.31 -5.55 -10.33
N LYS A 112 -16.42 -6.11 -9.84
CA LYS A 112 -16.82 -7.50 -10.09
C LYS A 112 -16.90 -7.81 -11.58
N PHE A 113 -17.52 -6.94 -12.37
CA PHE A 113 -17.62 -7.09 -13.83
C PHE A 113 -16.32 -6.81 -14.59
N ALA A 114 -15.28 -6.28 -13.93
CA ALA A 114 -13.92 -6.23 -14.48
C ALA A 114 -13.13 -7.52 -14.20
N CYS A 115 -13.57 -8.36 -13.26
CA CYS A 115 -12.86 -9.57 -12.87
C CYS A 115 -12.93 -10.64 -13.97
N ASN A 116 -11.79 -11.26 -14.29
CA ASN A 116 -11.72 -12.36 -15.26
C ASN A 116 -12.13 -13.73 -14.67
N ALA A 117 -12.58 -13.78 -13.42
CA ALA A 117 -12.94 -15.03 -12.75
C ALA A 117 -11.85 -16.12 -12.87
N CYS A 118 -10.58 -15.74 -12.65
CA CYS A 118 -9.46 -16.66 -12.80
C CYS A 118 -9.62 -17.84 -11.84
N GLU A 119 -9.46 -19.07 -12.33
CA GLU A 119 -9.48 -20.25 -11.46
C GLU A 119 -8.48 -20.12 -10.31
N ASP A 120 -8.86 -20.65 -9.16
CA ASP A 120 -8.02 -20.62 -7.96
C ASP A 120 -7.89 -22.01 -7.34
N ASN A 121 -6.67 -22.30 -6.89
CA ASN A 121 -6.28 -23.60 -6.34
C ASN A 121 -6.55 -24.82 -7.24
N VAL A 122 -6.46 -24.68 -8.57
CA VAL A 122 -6.74 -25.77 -9.52
C VAL A 122 -5.46 -26.42 -10.03
N TYR A 123 -5.42 -27.76 -10.09
CA TYR A 123 -4.30 -28.49 -10.68
C TYR A 123 -4.66 -28.99 -12.07
N ARG A 124 -3.96 -28.51 -13.10
CA ARG A 124 -4.18 -28.91 -14.50
C ARG A 124 -2.94 -29.53 -15.10
N VAL A 125 -3.14 -30.57 -15.91
CA VAL A 125 -2.05 -31.17 -16.68
C VAL A 125 -1.83 -30.35 -17.93
N THR A 126 -0.60 -29.92 -18.17
CA THR A 126 -0.20 -29.13 -19.34
C THR A 126 0.22 -30.04 -20.49
N ASN A 127 0.47 -29.43 -21.64
CA ASN A 127 1.02 -30.12 -22.81
C ASN A 127 2.43 -30.70 -22.57
N ALA A 128 3.15 -30.29 -21.51
CA ALA A 128 4.47 -30.79 -21.14
C ALA A 128 4.47 -32.23 -20.60
N CYS A 129 3.30 -32.81 -20.32
CA CYS A 129 3.19 -34.18 -19.82
C CYS A 129 3.76 -35.20 -20.82
N GLN A 130 4.67 -36.06 -20.34
CA GLN A 130 5.37 -37.07 -21.14
C GLN A 130 4.75 -38.47 -21.06
N GLY A 131 3.68 -38.68 -20.28
CA GLY A 131 3.06 -40.01 -20.15
C GLY A 131 4.00 -41.05 -19.55
N CYS A 132 4.79 -40.66 -18.54
CA CYS A 132 5.87 -41.48 -17.98
C CYS A 132 5.34 -42.83 -17.50
N LEU A 133 5.98 -43.95 -17.87
CA LEU A 133 5.57 -45.30 -17.43
C LEU A 133 5.39 -45.45 -15.91
N ALA A 134 6.18 -44.71 -15.12
CA ALA A 134 6.13 -44.73 -13.66
C ALA A 134 4.88 -44.09 -13.04
N HIS A 135 4.17 -43.22 -13.78
CA HIS A 135 2.96 -42.52 -13.35
C HIS A 135 2.95 -42.00 -11.89
N PRO A 136 4.02 -41.33 -11.39
CA PRO A 136 4.11 -40.97 -9.96
C PRO A 136 2.95 -40.08 -9.49
N CYS A 137 2.42 -39.23 -10.39
CA CYS A 137 1.26 -38.39 -10.11
C CYS A 137 -0.01 -39.19 -9.78
N ARG A 138 -0.24 -40.32 -10.46
CA ARG A 138 -1.40 -41.18 -10.21
C ARG A 138 -1.22 -41.95 -8.90
N GLU A 139 -0.05 -42.55 -8.71
CA GLU A 139 0.21 -43.42 -7.54
C GLU A 139 0.17 -42.64 -6.21
N ILE A 140 0.55 -41.35 -6.21
CA ILE A 140 0.48 -40.51 -5.01
C ILE A 140 -0.93 -39.95 -4.75
N CYS A 141 -1.88 -40.08 -5.69
CA CYS A 141 -3.18 -39.42 -5.58
C CYS A 141 -4.12 -40.15 -4.60
N PRO A 142 -4.48 -39.55 -3.45
CA PRO A 142 -5.25 -40.22 -2.40
C PRO A 142 -6.74 -40.37 -2.74
N LYS A 143 -7.19 -39.70 -3.80
CA LYS A 143 -8.58 -39.72 -4.29
C LYS A 143 -8.72 -40.41 -5.64
N GLU A 144 -7.64 -41.00 -6.14
CA GLU A 144 -7.61 -41.67 -7.45
C GLU A 144 -8.16 -40.79 -8.58
N ALA A 145 -7.90 -39.48 -8.48
CA ALA A 145 -8.44 -38.46 -9.38
C ALA A 145 -7.68 -38.39 -10.72
N ILE A 146 -6.65 -39.21 -10.94
CA ILE A 146 -5.78 -39.13 -12.12
C ILE A 146 -5.95 -40.34 -13.01
N SER A 147 -6.36 -40.09 -14.26
CA SER A 147 -6.43 -41.06 -15.34
C SER A 147 -5.46 -40.70 -16.47
N PHE A 148 -5.41 -41.51 -17.54
CA PHE A 148 -4.59 -41.23 -18.72
C PHE A 148 -5.45 -41.21 -19.97
N VAL A 149 -5.44 -40.08 -20.68
CA VAL A 149 -6.13 -39.84 -21.94
C VAL A 149 -5.08 -39.41 -22.97
N ASP A 150 -5.07 -40.03 -24.14
CA ASP A 150 -4.07 -39.76 -25.20
C ASP A 150 -2.61 -39.81 -24.71
N LYS A 151 -2.30 -40.80 -23.85
CA LYS A 151 -1.00 -40.99 -23.19
C LYS A 151 -0.56 -39.84 -22.27
N LYS A 152 -1.45 -38.90 -21.92
CA LYS A 152 -1.17 -37.84 -20.96
C LYS A 152 -2.02 -38.03 -19.70
N ALA A 153 -1.50 -37.57 -18.57
CA ALA A 153 -2.28 -37.54 -17.34
C ALA A 153 -3.49 -36.61 -17.51
N TYR A 154 -4.62 -36.98 -16.93
CA TYR A 154 -5.83 -36.18 -16.85
C TYR A 154 -6.29 -36.16 -15.40
N ILE A 155 -6.55 -34.98 -14.85
CA ILE A 155 -7.01 -34.81 -13.46
C ILE A 155 -8.51 -34.53 -13.49
N ASP A 156 -9.29 -35.45 -12.95
CA ASP A 156 -10.71 -35.30 -12.68
C ASP A 156 -10.91 -34.29 -11.53
N GLN A 157 -11.45 -33.12 -11.87
CA GLN A 157 -11.62 -32.03 -10.91
C GLN A 157 -12.72 -32.30 -9.90
N GLU A 158 -13.67 -33.20 -10.17
CA GLU A 158 -14.74 -33.55 -9.23
C GLU A 158 -14.21 -34.41 -8.08
N LYS A 159 -13.16 -35.20 -8.33
CA LYS A 159 -12.50 -36.04 -7.31
C LYS A 159 -11.31 -35.36 -6.64
N CYS A 160 -10.71 -34.37 -7.31
CA CYS A 160 -9.50 -33.71 -6.84
C CYS A 160 -9.78 -32.87 -5.59
N ILE A 161 -9.12 -33.19 -4.47
CA ILE A 161 -9.16 -32.39 -3.24
C ILE A 161 -8.06 -31.32 -3.18
N GLN A 162 -7.43 -30.99 -4.33
CA GLN A 162 -6.43 -29.93 -4.44
C GLN A 162 -5.25 -30.03 -3.46
N CYS A 163 -4.84 -31.25 -3.08
CA CYS A 163 -3.76 -31.48 -2.11
C CYS A 163 -2.34 -31.19 -2.64
N GLY A 164 -2.19 -30.98 -3.96
CA GLY A 164 -0.91 -30.67 -4.61
C GLY A 164 0.16 -31.76 -4.61
N MET A 165 -0.13 -32.98 -4.14
CA MET A 165 0.86 -34.07 -4.14
C MET A 165 1.29 -34.45 -5.55
N CYS A 166 0.35 -34.54 -6.50
CA CYS A 166 0.66 -34.84 -7.90
C CYS A 166 1.56 -33.78 -8.56
N PHE A 167 1.35 -32.50 -8.22
CA PHE A 167 2.20 -31.38 -8.65
C PHE A 167 3.63 -31.52 -8.15
N LYS A 168 3.82 -31.81 -6.85
CA LYS A 168 5.14 -31.93 -6.22
C LYS A 168 5.97 -33.10 -6.76
N VAL A 169 5.34 -34.24 -7.09
CA VAL A 169 6.05 -35.44 -7.56
C VAL A 169 6.28 -35.48 -9.07
N CYS A 170 5.74 -34.54 -9.84
CA CYS A 170 5.85 -34.58 -11.30
C CYS A 170 7.27 -34.19 -11.74
N PRO A 171 8.09 -35.11 -12.29
CA PRO A 171 9.49 -34.82 -12.62
C PRO A 171 9.64 -33.84 -13.79
N TYR A 172 8.61 -33.74 -14.63
CA TYR A 172 8.57 -32.84 -15.79
C TYR A 172 7.88 -31.51 -15.50
N GLN A 173 7.44 -31.26 -14.26
CA GLN A 173 6.63 -30.08 -13.89
C GLN A 173 5.43 -29.87 -14.85
N ALA A 174 4.87 -30.98 -15.33
CA ALA A 174 3.80 -31.00 -16.31
C ALA A 174 2.40 -30.80 -15.70
N ILE A 175 2.30 -30.78 -14.38
CA ILE A 175 1.08 -30.40 -13.67
C ILE A 175 1.33 -28.97 -13.21
N HIS A 176 0.44 -28.06 -13.59
CA HIS A 176 0.50 -26.66 -13.20
C HIS A 176 -0.53 -26.40 -12.09
N HIS A 177 -0.08 -25.73 -11.03
CA HIS A 177 -0.96 -25.21 -9.99
C HIS A 177 -1.44 -23.83 -10.40
N HIS A 178 -2.67 -23.76 -10.89
CA HIS A 178 -3.34 -22.50 -11.19
C HIS A 178 -3.82 -21.88 -9.89
N VAL A 179 -3.14 -20.81 -9.50
CA VAL A 179 -3.54 -19.91 -8.41
C VAL A 179 -3.85 -18.57 -9.04
N ARG A 180 -4.94 -17.93 -8.60
CA ARG A 180 -5.26 -16.59 -9.13
C ARG A 180 -4.22 -15.58 -8.65
N PRO A 181 -3.72 -14.68 -9.52
CA PRO A 181 -2.63 -13.76 -9.16
C PRO A 181 -2.91 -12.88 -7.93
N CYS A 182 -4.16 -12.45 -7.74
CA CYS A 182 -4.54 -11.63 -6.59
C CYS A 182 -4.54 -12.42 -5.26
N ALA A 183 -4.90 -13.71 -5.26
CA ALA A 183 -4.83 -14.57 -4.08
C ALA A 183 -3.38 -14.97 -3.79
N ALA A 184 -2.61 -15.33 -4.82
CA ALA A 184 -1.18 -15.62 -4.67
C ALA A 184 -0.39 -14.45 -4.05
N ALA A 185 -0.79 -13.20 -4.35
CA ALA A 185 -0.19 -12.00 -3.78
C ALA A 185 -0.70 -11.63 -2.37
N CYS A 186 -1.80 -12.24 -1.90
CA CYS A 186 -2.43 -11.88 -0.63
C CYS A 186 -1.84 -12.68 0.52
N GLY A 187 -0.90 -12.09 1.27
CA GLY A 187 -0.30 -12.78 2.42
C GLY A 187 -1.25 -13.06 3.60
N MET A 188 -2.46 -12.49 3.60
CA MET A 188 -3.51 -12.77 4.59
C MET A 188 -4.45 -13.91 4.20
N ASP A 189 -4.30 -14.48 2.99
CA ASP A 189 -5.27 -15.44 2.43
C ASP A 189 -6.72 -14.90 2.44
N ALA A 190 -6.86 -13.59 2.19
CA ALA A 190 -8.14 -12.87 2.26
C ALA A 190 -8.88 -12.78 0.91
N ILE A 191 -8.35 -13.38 -0.17
CA ILE A 191 -8.98 -13.36 -1.48
C ILE A 191 -9.58 -14.73 -1.77
N GLY A 192 -10.91 -14.78 -1.87
CA GLY A 192 -11.68 -15.96 -2.25
C GLY A 192 -12.34 -15.79 -3.63
N SER A 193 -13.33 -16.64 -3.91
CA SER A 193 -14.20 -16.55 -5.09
C SER A 193 -15.66 -16.43 -4.68
N ASP A 194 -16.43 -15.60 -5.39
CA ASP A 194 -17.89 -15.57 -5.27
C ASP A 194 -18.56 -16.72 -6.03
N GLU A 195 -19.89 -16.78 -5.99
CA GLU A 195 -20.72 -17.80 -6.66
C GLU A 195 -20.55 -17.84 -8.19
N HIS A 196 -20.03 -16.77 -8.78
CA HIS A 196 -19.73 -16.66 -10.21
C HIS A 196 -18.24 -16.85 -10.54
N GLY A 197 -17.45 -17.29 -9.56
CA GLY A 197 -16.01 -17.49 -9.70
C GLY A 197 -15.19 -16.20 -9.73
N ARG A 198 -15.79 -15.02 -9.54
CA ARG A 198 -15.08 -13.73 -9.51
C ARG A 198 -14.38 -13.55 -8.18
N ALA A 199 -13.34 -12.73 -8.15
CA ALA A 199 -12.61 -12.46 -6.91
C ALA A 199 -13.47 -11.77 -5.87
N ASP A 200 -13.32 -12.20 -4.62
CA ASP A 200 -14.01 -11.64 -3.46
C ASP A 200 -13.02 -11.42 -2.31
N ILE A 201 -13.24 -10.36 -1.53
CA ILE A 201 -12.36 -9.99 -0.42
C ILE A 201 -13.06 -10.32 0.89
N ASP A 202 -12.44 -11.18 1.69
CA ASP A 202 -12.75 -11.34 3.10
C ASP A 202 -12.20 -10.12 3.86
N TYR A 203 -13.06 -9.12 4.10
CA TYR A 203 -12.70 -7.90 4.81
C TYR A 203 -12.40 -8.14 6.30
N GLU A 204 -12.90 -9.23 6.88
CA GLU A 204 -12.54 -9.60 8.25
C GLU A 204 -11.07 -10.01 8.33
N LYS A 205 -10.48 -10.59 7.28
CA LYS A 205 -9.05 -10.91 7.22
C LYS A 205 -8.19 -9.79 6.62
N CYS A 206 -8.72 -9.02 5.68
CA CYS A 206 -7.95 -8.01 4.95
C CYS A 206 -7.30 -6.98 5.89
N VAL A 207 -6.10 -6.53 5.52
CA VAL A 207 -5.33 -5.46 6.21
C VAL A 207 -4.91 -4.34 5.26
N SER A 208 -5.59 -4.27 4.10
CA SER A 208 -5.50 -3.20 3.10
C SER A 208 -4.11 -2.87 2.55
N CYS A 209 -3.21 -3.87 2.46
CA CYS A 209 -1.83 -3.67 2.01
C CYS A 209 -1.68 -3.38 0.50
N GLY A 210 -2.72 -3.62 -0.31
CA GLY A 210 -2.74 -3.30 -1.74
C GLY A 210 -1.96 -4.27 -2.65
N GLN A 211 -1.43 -5.38 -2.13
CA GLN A 211 -0.67 -6.33 -2.97
C GLN A 211 -1.54 -7.05 -4.01
N CYS A 212 -2.82 -7.31 -3.71
CA CYS A 212 -3.76 -7.87 -4.69
C CYS A 212 -4.04 -6.90 -5.84
N LEU A 213 -4.10 -5.59 -5.56
CA LEU A 213 -4.32 -4.51 -6.53
C LEU A 213 -3.22 -4.44 -7.59
N VAL A 214 -1.96 -4.44 -7.16
CA VAL A 214 -0.82 -4.33 -8.08
C VAL A 214 -0.53 -5.62 -8.85
N ASN A 215 -1.00 -6.77 -8.36
CA ASN A 215 -0.79 -8.06 -9.00
C ASN A 215 -1.99 -8.55 -9.83
N CYS A 216 -3.11 -7.82 -9.87
CA CYS A 216 -4.25 -8.18 -10.71
C CYS A 216 -3.97 -7.80 -12.18
N PRO A 217 -3.71 -8.75 -13.10
CA PRO A 217 -3.37 -8.41 -14.48
C PRO A 217 -4.55 -7.83 -15.27
N PHE A 218 -5.78 -8.06 -14.80
CA PHE A 218 -7.01 -7.55 -15.40
C PHE A 218 -7.41 -6.17 -14.86
N GLY A 219 -6.72 -5.67 -13.82
CA GLY A 219 -7.06 -4.40 -13.18
C GLY A 219 -8.45 -4.37 -12.56
N ALA A 220 -8.94 -5.50 -12.07
CA ALA A 220 -10.26 -5.57 -11.45
C ALA A 220 -10.30 -4.98 -10.03
N ILE A 221 -9.14 -4.76 -9.42
CA ILE A 221 -9.02 -4.31 -8.03
C ILE A 221 -8.50 -2.87 -8.05
N ALA A 222 -9.15 -2.00 -7.28
CA ALA A 222 -8.80 -0.59 -7.16
C ALA A 222 -9.00 -0.11 -5.71
N ASP A 223 -8.26 0.92 -5.31
CA ASP A 223 -8.43 1.61 -4.04
C ASP A 223 -9.08 2.98 -4.22
N LYS A 224 -9.71 3.50 -3.16
CA LYS A 224 -10.25 4.86 -3.15
C LYS A 224 -9.11 5.89 -3.06
N SER A 225 -9.24 7.00 -3.77
CA SER A 225 -8.27 8.10 -3.80
C SER A 225 -8.77 9.34 -3.07
N GLN A 226 -7.84 10.24 -2.73
CA GLN A 226 -8.13 11.57 -2.19
C GLN A 226 -7.65 12.70 -3.11
N ILE A 227 -7.32 12.39 -4.38
CA ILE A 227 -6.87 13.39 -5.36
C ILE A 227 -7.84 14.57 -5.42
N PHE A 228 -9.14 14.26 -5.55
CA PHE A 228 -10.16 15.28 -5.71
C PHE A 228 -10.23 16.19 -4.48
N GLN A 229 -10.32 15.62 -3.28
CA GLN A 229 -10.40 16.35 -2.01
C GLN A 229 -9.17 17.22 -1.73
N VAL A 230 -7.97 16.70 -2.03
CA VAL A 230 -6.72 17.47 -1.88
C VAL A 230 -6.72 18.69 -2.79
N ILE A 231 -7.10 18.52 -4.06
CA ILE A 231 -7.16 19.63 -5.01
C ILE A 231 -8.28 20.62 -4.63
N GLN A 232 -9.41 20.15 -4.10
CA GLN A 232 -10.45 21.04 -3.56
C GLN A 232 -9.92 21.89 -2.41
N ALA A 233 -9.20 21.30 -1.45
CA ALA A 233 -8.60 22.06 -0.35
C ALA A 233 -7.64 23.15 -0.87
N ILE A 234 -6.84 22.85 -1.90
CA ILE A 234 -5.97 23.83 -2.56
C ILE A 234 -6.80 24.95 -3.20
N ASN A 235 -7.83 24.61 -3.97
CA ASN A 235 -8.68 25.58 -4.67
C ASN A 235 -9.48 26.48 -3.72
N GLU A 236 -9.90 25.96 -2.56
CA GLU A 236 -10.59 26.70 -1.51
C GLU A 236 -9.65 27.62 -0.70
N GLY A 237 -8.34 27.58 -0.99
CA GLY A 237 -7.34 28.46 -0.39
C GLY A 237 -6.75 27.96 0.93
N TYR A 238 -6.95 26.69 1.29
CA TYR A 238 -6.27 26.11 2.44
C TYR A 238 -4.77 26.01 2.17
N THR A 239 -3.96 26.21 3.21
CA THR A 239 -2.53 25.91 3.15
C THR A 239 -2.33 24.39 3.27
N VAL A 240 -2.08 23.72 2.15
CA VAL A 240 -1.89 22.26 2.11
C VAL A 240 -0.40 21.91 2.14
N VAL A 241 0.06 21.31 3.23
CA VAL A 241 1.46 20.94 3.49
C VAL A 241 1.69 19.45 3.21
N PRO A 242 2.47 19.10 2.17
CA PRO A 242 2.80 17.72 1.89
C PRO A 242 3.90 17.19 2.80
N ILE A 243 3.66 16.04 3.44
CA ILE A 243 4.67 15.24 4.13
C ILE A 243 5.02 14.01 3.29
N VAL A 244 6.24 13.95 2.77
CA VAL A 244 6.65 12.93 1.79
C VAL A 244 7.43 11.78 2.44
N ALA A 245 7.06 10.55 2.11
CA ALA A 245 7.79 9.35 2.56
C ALA A 245 9.20 9.27 1.93
N PRO A 246 10.24 8.82 2.65
CA PRO A 246 11.62 8.78 2.14
C PRO A 246 11.82 7.88 0.91
N SER A 247 10.86 7.00 0.61
CA SER A 247 10.85 6.18 -0.60
C SER A 247 10.52 6.92 -1.89
N PHE A 248 10.30 8.24 -1.86
CA PHE A 248 10.01 9.06 -3.05
C PHE A 248 11.19 9.05 -4.05
N VAL A 249 12.43 8.97 -3.53
CA VAL A 249 13.63 8.97 -4.37
C VAL A 249 13.64 7.77 -5.31
N GLY A 250 13.76 8.05 -6.61
CA GLY A 250 13.74 7.03 -7.65
C GLY A 250 12.35 6.62 -8.14
N GLN A 251 11.24 7.14 -7.60
CA GLN A 251 9.88 6.84 -8.08
C GLN A 251 9.57 7.58 -9.39
N PHE A 252 9.94 8.86 -9.46
CA PHE A 252 9.65 9.75 -10.59
C PHE A 252 10.82 9.87 -11.58
N GLY A 253 11.79 8.95 -11.53
CA GLY A 253 13.02 9.01 -12.33
C GLY A 253 14.24 9.48 -11.52
N LYS A 254 15.17 10.22 -12.15
CA LYS A 254 16.30 10.83 -11.43
C LYS A 254 15.79 12.06 -10.65
N GLY A 255 15.34 11.81 -9.43
CA GLY A 255 14.81 12.84 -8.55
C GLY A 255 15.83 13.44 -7.61
N SER A 256 15.48 14.62 -7.11
CA SER A 256 16.13 15.39 -6.04
C SER A 256 15.05 16.09 -5.23
N VAL A 257 15.42 16.60 -4.05
CA VAL A 257 14.51 17.34 -3.17
C VAL A 257 14.13 18.68 -3.82
N GLY A 258 15.07 19.38 -4.46
CA GLY A 258 14.80 20.61 -5.20
C GLY A 258 13.71 20.47 -6.26
N ARG A 259 13.83 19.46 -7.14
CA ARG A 259 12.78 19.16 -8.13
C ARG A 259 11.44 18.81 -7.52
N LEU A 260 11.45 18.14 -6.37
CA LEU A 260 10.23 17.77 -5.66
C LEU A 260 9.52 19.02 -5.11
N ARG A 261 10.27 19.96 -4.53
CA ARG A 261 9.76 21.27 -4.08
C ARG A 261 9.12 22.05 -5.22
N GLU A 262 9.79 22.15 -6.37
CA GLU A 262 9.24 22.87 -7.51
C GLU A 262 7.97 22.19 -8.07
N ALA A 263 7.95 20.86 -8.15
CA ALA A 263 6.76 20.11 -8.56
C ALA A 263 5.56 20.39 -7.63
N PHE A 264 5.78 20.38 -6.32
CA PHE A 264 4.73 20.66 -5.34
C PHE A 264 4.20 22.08 -5.46
N LYS A 265 5.08 23.06 -5.65
CA LYS A 265 4.72 24.45 -5.89
C LYS A 265 3.89 24.64 -7.14
N GLU A 266 4.27 24.03 -8.27
CA GLU A 266 3.49 24.09 -9.52
C GLU A 266 2.10 23.44 -9.40
N MET A 267 1.95 22.46 -8.51
CA MET A 267 0.66 21.83 -8.18
C MET A 267 -0.18 22.63 -7.17
N GLY A 268 0.36 23.69 -6.56
CA GLY A 268 -0.36 24.54 -5.61
C GLY A 268 -0.24 24.12 -4.14
N PHE A 269 0.68 23.21 -3.81
CA PHE A 269 1.00 22.89 -2.42
C PHE A 269 1.88 23.96 -1.76
N ALA A 270 1.86 23.99 -0.43
CA ALA A 270 2.79 24.74 0.39
C ALA A 270 4.17 24.04 0.48
N GLU A 271 5.01 24.45 1.43
CA GLU A 271 6.32 23.85 1.66
C GLU A 271 6.21 22.35 2.00
N VAL A 272 7.11 21.54 1.44
CA VAL A 272 7.15 20.08 1.66
C VAL A 272 8.07 19.74 2.82
N GLU A 273 7.64 18.77 3.63
CA GLU A 273 8.40 18.22 4.75
C GLU A 273 8.66 16.72 4.57
N GLU A 274 9.75 16.22 5.15
CA GLU A 274 10.14 14.81 5.00
C GLU A 274 9.73 13.96 6.20
N VAL A 275 9.03 12.86 5.93
CA VAL A 275 8.57 11.89 6.93
C VAL A 275 9.74 11.13 7.61
N ALA A 276 10.92 11.14 7.01
CA ALA A 276 12.14 10.63 7.62
C ALA A 276 12.46 11.33 8.96
N THR A 277 12.05 12.59 9.13
CA THR A 277 12.13 13.29 10.43
C THR A 277 11.31 12.55 11.50
N GLY A 278 10.06 12.20 11.20
CA GLY A 278 9.25 11.39 12.11
C GLY A 278 9.75 9.96 12.27
N ALA A 279 10.51 9.43 11.30
CA ALA A 279 11.15 8.12 11.42
C ALA A 279 12.27 8.13 12.46
N ASP A 280 13.05 9.20 12.55
CA ASP A 280 14.02 9.37 13.63
C ASP A 280 13.33 9.37 15.01
N LEU A 281 12.25 10.15 15.15
CA LEU A 281 11.49 10.24 16.40
C LEU A 281 10.88 8.88 16.80
N CYS A 282 10.30 8.16 15.83
CA CYS A 282 9.78 6.81 15.99
C CYS A 282 10.88 5.85 16.48
N THR A 283 12.06 5.90 15.87
CA THR A 283 13.21 5.05 16.22
C THR A 283 13.63 5.25 17.67
N VAL A 284 13.75 6.50 18.11
CA VAL A 284 14.17 6.81 19.48
C VAL A 284 13.15 6.28 20.49
N GLN A 285 11.85 6.44 20.21
CA GLN A 285 10.80 5.90 21.06
C GLN A 285 10.83 4.35 21.09
N GLU A 286 10.90 3.69 19.93
CA GLU A 286 10.97 2.22 19.86
C GLU A 286 12.22 1.66 20.57
N ALA A 287 13.37 2.34 20.46
CA ALA A 287 14.60 1.96 21.15
C ALA A 287 14.44 2.03 22.68
N GLU A 288 13.78 3.07 23.19
CA GLU A 288 13.49 3.18 24.60
C GLU A 288 12.52 2.09 25.09
N ASP A 289 11.44 1.84 24.35
CA ASP A 289 10.43 0.85 24.69
C ASP A 289 11.04 -0.55 24.67
N PHE A 290 11.85 -0.88 23.65
CA PHE A 290 12.57 -2.16 23.59
C PHE A 290 13.44 -2.39 24.81
N VAL A 291 14.23 -1.38 25.21
CA VAL A 291 15.14 -1.51 26.34
C VAL A 291 14.41 -1.68 27.67
N LYS A 292 13.23 -1.06 27.82
CA LYS A 292 12.41 -1.10 29.04
C LYS A 292 11.58 -2.38 29.16
N GLU A 293 11.09 -2.91 28.04
CA GLU A 293 10.09 -3.97 28.04
C GLU A 293 10.67 -5.35 27.66
N VAL A 294 11.72 -5.42 26.84
CA VAL A 294 12.28 -6.69 26.35
C VAL A 294 13.66 -6.98 26.96
N PRO A 295 13.91 -8.19 27.47
CA PRO A 295 13.02 -9.37 27.51
C PRO A 295 12.17 -9.49 28.80
N ASP A 296 12.27 -8.53 29.72
CA ASP A 296 11.79 -8.71 31.10
C ASP A 296 10.27 -8.73 31.24
N LYS A 297 9.55 -7.97 30.41
CA LYS A 297 8.08 -7.86 30.42
C LYS A 297 7.43 -8.50 29.21
N LEU A 298 8.08 -8.41 28.04
CA LEU A 298 7.61 -8.95 26.77
C LEU A 298 8.62 -9.95 26.21
N PRO A 299 8.16 -11.08 25.65
CA PRO A 299 9.05 -12.10 25.09
C PRO A 299 9.79 -11.63 23.83
N PHE A 300 9.22 -10.67 23.10
CA PHE A 300 9.78 -10.03 21.91
C PHE A 300 9.08 -8.68 21.72
N MET A 301 9.60 -7.83 20.83
CA MET A 301 8.91 -6.62 20.38
C MET A 301 8.84 -6.59 18.86
N GLY A 302 7.64 -6.41 18.30
CA GLY A 302 7.44 -6.13 16.89
C GLY A 302 7.41 -4.64 16.59
N THR A 303 8.00 -4.20 15.48
CA THR A 303 7.93 -2.79 15.02
C THR A 303 6.50 -2.38 14.67
N SER A 304 6.13 -1.10 14.82
CA SER A 304 4.74 -0.64 14.60
C SER A 304 4.50 0.10 13.27
N CYS A 305 5.55 0.60 12.63
CA CYS A 305 5.44 1.64 11.60
C CYS A 305 4.73 1.20 10.31
N CYS A 306 4.70 -0.11 10.01
CA CYS A 306 3.97 -0.69 8.90
C CYS A 306 2.52 -1.01 9.34
N PRO A 307 1.51 -0.24 8.89
CA PRO A 307 0.13 -0.39 9.37
C PRO A 307 -0.47 -1.77 9.06
N SER A 308 -0.15 -2.36 7.91
CA SER A 308 -0.64 -3.69 7.54
C SER A 308 0.00 -4.81 8.36
N TRP A 309 1.28 -4.68 8.73
CA TRP A 309 1.94 -5.63 9.63
C TRP A 309 1.35 -5.54 11.04
N SER A 310 1.24 -4.33 11.58
CA SER A 310 0.65 -4.08 12.90
C SER A 310 -0.79 -4.58 12.98
N ALA A 311 -1.61 -4.30 11.96
CA ALA A 311 -2.98 -4.79 11.87
C ALA A 311 -3.07 -6.32 11.76
N MET A 312 -2.17 -6.94 10.98
CA MET A 312 -2.11 -8.41 10.89
C MET A 312 -1.79 -9.02 12.24
N ALA A 313 -0.75 -8.53 12.91
CA ALA A 313 -0.30 -9.07 14.19
C ALA A 313 -1.40 -9.00 15.26
N LYS A 314 -2.07 -7.84 15.37
CA LYS A 314 -3.16 -7.60 16.33
C LYS A 314 -4.42 -8.41 16.02
N LYS A 315 -4.67 -8.72 14.74
CA LYS A 315 -5.82 -9.50 14.29
C LYS A 315 -5.62 -11.00 14.47
N GLU A 316 -4.47 -11.55 14.08
CA GLU A 316 -4.21 -13.00 14.18
C GLU A 316 -3.75 -13.45 15.58
N TYR A 317 -3.08 -12.57 16.33
CA TYR A 317 -2.53 -12.87 17.65
C TYR A 317 -2.91 -11.78 18.67
N PRO A 318 -4.21 -11.59 18.97
CA PRO A 318 -4.67 -10.53 19.87
C PRO A 318 -4.06 -10.60 21.28
N GLU A 319 -3.77 -11.81 21.78
CA GLU A 319 -3.09 -12.01 23.08
C GLU A 319 -1.65 -11.48 23.12
N HIS A 320 -1.05 -11.26 21.94
CA HIS A 320 0.31 -10.74 21.79
C HIS A 320 0.30 -9.34 21.14
N ALA A 321 -0.86 -8.67 21.09
CA ALA A 321 -1.00 -7.35 20.50
C ALA A 321 -0.09 -6.31 21.19
N ASP A 322 0.07 -6.41 22.52
CA ASP A 322 0.95 -5.55 23.32
C ASP A 322 2.44 -5.80 23.07
N ALA A 323 2.79 -6.91 22.41
CA ALA A 323 4.16 -7.16 21.94
C ALA A 323 4.48 -6.42 20.64
N ILE A 324 3.52 -5.72 20.04
CA ILE A 324 3.76 -4.80 18.93
C ILE A 324 3.90 -3.40 19.50
N SER A 325 5.01 -2.73 19.16
CA SER A 325 5.34 -1.38 19.59
C SER A 325 4.14 -0.43 19.46
N MET A 326 4.01 0.45 20.46
CA MET A 326 3.00 1.50 20.52
C MET A 326 3.54 2.86 20.07
N ALA A 327 4.81 2.92 19.63
CA ALA A 327 5.37 4.14 19.06
C ALA A 327 4.49 4.60 17.89
N LEU A 328 4.20 5.90 17.85
CA LEU A 328 3.45 6.48 16.73
C LEU A 328 4.25 6.33 15.45
N THR A 329 3.56 6.11 14.34
CA THR A 329 4.26 5.92 13.08
C THR A 329 4.91 7.23 12.60
N PRO A 330 5.94 7.13 11.74
CA PRO A 330 6.64 8.30 11.20
C PRO A 330 5.70 9.34 10.55
N MET A 331 4.62 8.88 9.91
CA MET A 331 3.61 9.76 9.30
C MET A 331 2.94 10.64 10.37
N VAL A 332 2.48 10.03 11.46
CA VAL A 332 1.75 10.72 12.53
C VAL A 332 2.66 11.67 13.30
N LEU A 333 3.89 11.24 13.63
CA LEU A 333 4.86 12.09 14.31
C LEU A 333 5.25 13.31 13.47
N THR A 334 5.47 13.11 12.17
CA THR A 334 5.75 14.23 11.24
C THR A 334 4.56 15.17 11.13
N ALA A 335 3.34 14.63 11.01
CA ALA A 335 2.13 15.44 10.94
C ALA A 335 1.92 16.30 12.20
N ARG A 336 2.08 15.72 13.40
CA ARG A 336 1.99 16.47 14.67
C ARG A 336 3.06 17.55 14.79
N LEU A 337 4.28 17.25 14.33
CA LEU A 337 5.37 18.24 14.29
C LEU A 337 5.04 19.42 13.36
N VAL A 338 4.57 19.12 12.15
CA VAL A 338 4.16 20.14 11.17
C VAL A 338 2.99 20.96 11.69
N ARG A 339 1.98 20.32 12.30
CA ARG A 339 0.81 21.02 12.87
C ARG A 339 1.21 21.93 14.02
N LYS A 340 2.19 21.55 14.83
CA LYS A 340 2.75 22.41 15.88
C LYS A 340 3.40 23.67 15.31
N GLN A 341 4.01 23.58 14.13
CA GLN A 341 4.62 24.71 13.43
C GLN A 341 3.57 25.55 12.67
N ASN A 342 2.57 24.87 12.08
CA ASN A 342 1.53 25.44 11.22
C ASN A 342 0.14 24.92 11.63
N PRO A 343 -0.51 25.48 12.67
CA PRO A 343 -1.75 24.93 13.25
C PRO A 343 -2.95 24.87 12.28
N GLU A 344 -3.05 25.86 11.39
CA GLU A 344 -4.16 26.00 10.43
C GLU A 344 -3.92 25.23 9.12
N SER A 345 -2.79 24.53 8.98
CA SER A 345 -2.47 23.80 7.76
C SER A 345 -3.26 22.50 7.62
N LYS A 346 -3.56 22.15 6.37
CA LYS A 346 -4.04 20.83 5.97
C LYS A 346 -2.85 19.97 5.62
N ILE A 347 -2.73 18.79 6.23
CA ILE A 347 -1.56 17.93 6.06
C ILE A 347 -1.90 16.77 5.13
N VAL A 348 -1.12 16.61 4.06
CA VAL A 348 -1.26 15.48 3.13
C VAL A 348 -0.02 14.58 3.20
N PHE A 349 -0.20 13.33 3.59
CA PHE A 349 0.86 12.34 3.47
C PHE A 349 0.95 11.83 2.05
N ILE A 350 2.15 11.79 1.49
CA ILE A 350 2.42 11.29 0.15
C ILE A 350 3.44 10.17 0.24
N GLY A 351 3.03 8.94 -0.10
CA GLY A 351 3.89 7.79 0.10
C GLY A 351 3.57 6.57 -0.77
N PRO A 352 4.17 5.41 -0.46
CA PRO A 352 4.01 4.21 -1.27
C PRO A 352 2.86 3.31 -0.85
N CYS A 353 2.12 3.66 0.21
CA CYS A 353 1.27 2.72 0.94
C CYS A 353 -0.20 3.13 0.89
N THR A 354 -1.06 2.21 0.43
CA THR A 354 -2.51 2.37 0.49
C THR A 354 -3.04 2.23 1.92
N ALA A 355 -2.47 1.33 2.73
CA ALA A 355 -2.92 1.13 4.11
C ALA A 355 -2.74 2.36 5.02
N LYS A 356 -1.86 3.31 4.67
CA LYS A 356 -1.74 4.60 5.37
C LYS A 356 -3.03 5.42 5.30
N LYS A 357 -3.84 5.25 4.25
CA LYS A 357 -5.19 5.84 4.13
C LYS A 357 -6.07 5.41 5.30
N LEU A 358 -6.04 4.13 5.70
CA LEU A 358 -6.80 3.64 6.86
C LEU A 358 -6.21 4.08 8.20
N GLU A 359 -4.88 4.21 8.29
CA GLU A 359 -4.24 4.75 9.49
C GLU A 359 -4.68 6.19 9.77
N ALA A 360 -4.81 7.02 8.74
CA ALA A 360 -5.32 8.38 8.85
C ALA A 360 -6.80 8.46 9.28
N LEU A 361 -7.59 7.38 9.11
CA LEU A 361 -8.99 7.33 9.56
C LEU A 361 -9.16 7.06 11.05
N ARG A 362 -8.12 6.58 11.73
CA ARG A 362 -8.19 6.24 13.16
C ARG A 362 -8.55 7.47 13.97
N ARG A 363 -9.44 7.34 14.96
CA ARG A 363 -9.96 8.46 15.75
C ARG A 363 -8.83 9.29 16.39
N SER A 364 -7.76 8.63 16.84
CA SER A 364 -6.58 9.28 17.43
C SER A 364 -5.62 9.97 16.44
N VAL A 365 -5.78 9.74 15.13
CA VAL A 365 -4.91 10.24 14.05
C VAL A 365 -5.64 11.20 13.11
N LYS A 366 -6.96 11.07 13.00
CA LYS A 366 -7.82 11.81 12.08
C LYS A 366 -7.69 13.33 12.19
N SER A 367 -7.39 13.86 13.38
CA SER A 367 -7.14 15.30 13.58
C SER A 367 -5.78 15.77 13.08
N GLU A 368 -4.85 14.84 12.84
CA GLU A 368 -3.45 15.15 12.54
C GLU A 368 -3.14 15.06 11.04
N VAL A 369 -3.72 14.07 10.35
CA VAL A 369 -3.48 13.83 8.92
C VAL A 369 -4.79 13.98 8.16
N ASP A 370 -4.91 15.04 7.37
CA ASP A 370 -6.13 15.35 6.62
C ASP A 370 -6.28 14.45 5.37
N PHE A 371 -5.18 14.20 4.66
CA PHE A 371 -5.22 13.46 3.39
C PHE A 371 -4.06 12.47 3.24
N VAL A 372 -4.26 11.43 2.43
CA VAL A 372 -3.25 10.44 2.05
C VAL A 372 -3.28 10.17 0.55
N LEU A 373 -2.16 10.42 -0.12
CA LEU A 373 -1.95 10.10 -1.53
C LEU A 373 -0.78 9.11 -1.70
N THR A 374 -0.87 8.30 -2.74
CA THR A 374 0.21 7.46 -3.20
C THR A 374 1.11 8.19 -4.21
N PHE A 375 2.31 7.67 -4.46
CA PHE A 375 3.16 8.21 -5.54
C PHE A 375 2.54 8.03 -6.92
N GLU A 376 1.71 7.00 -7.13
CA GLU A 376 0.97 6.82 -8.38
C GLU A 376 -0.10 7.90 -8.58
N GLU A 377 -0.83 8.25 -7.52
CA GLU A 377 -1.79 9.34 -7.53
C GLU A 377 -1.10 10.69 -7.78
N LEU A 378 0.04 10.95 -7.10
CA LEU A 378 0.84 12.16 -7.32
C LEU A 378 1.34 12.27 -8.77
N ALA A 379 1.73 11.15 -9.40
CA ALA A 379 2.13 11.16 -10.81
C ALA A 379 0.98 11.56 -11.73
N GLY A 380 -0.25 11.14 -11.43
CA GLY A 380 -1.45 11.58 -12.15
C GLY A 380 -1.70 13.08 -11.99
N MET A 381 -1.50 13.61 -10.78
CA MET A 381 -1.59 15.05 -10.52
C MET A 381 -0.54 15.85 -11.31
N MET A 382 0.72 15.42 -11.30
CA MET A 382 1.78 16.04 -12.10
C MET A 382 1.44 16.04 -13.60
N GLU A 383 0.95 14.91 -14.12
CA GLU A 383 0.58 14.80 -15.53
C GLU A 383 -0.58 15.74 -15.91
N SER A 384 -1.53 15.97 -15.00
CA SER A 384 -2.65 16.89 -15.26
C SER A 384 -2.20 18.34 -15.43
N LYS A 385 -1.11 18.74 -14.75
CA LYS A 385 -0.48 20.06 -14.87
C LYS A 385 0.59 20.13 -15.97
N GLY A 386 0.84 19.03 -16.69
CA GLY A 386 1.90 18.97 -17.71
C GLY A 386 3.32 18.97 -17.13
N ILE A 387 3.48 18.63 -15.86
CA ILE A 387 4.76 18.65 -15.14
C ILE A 387 5.59 17.43 -15.56
N ASP A 388 6.72 17.68 -16.23
CA ASP A 388 7.76 16.67 -16.43
C ASP A 388 8.80 16.78 -15.31
N TYR A 389 8.61 15.98 -14.27
CA TYR A 389 9.47 15.98 -13.07
C TYR A 389 10.97 15.91 -13.38
N THR A 390 11.37 15.23 -14.46
CA THR A 390 12.80 15.08 -14.80
C THR A 390 13.42 16.31 -15.45
N LYS A 391 12.60 17.25 -15.91
CA LYS A 391 13.00 18.51 -16.54
C LYS A 391 12.89 19.72 -15.63
N LEU A 392 12.35 19.55 -14.42
CA LEU A 392 12.30 20.61 -13.43
C LEU A 392 13.70 21.03 -13.01
N ASP A 393 13.82 22.32 -12.70
CA ASP A 393 15.02 22.91 -12.15
C ASP A 393 15.33 22.31 -10.78
N ASP A 394 16.63 22.19 -10.49
CA ASP A 394 17.13 21.64 -9.24
C ASP A 394 17.97 22.70 -8.55
N ASP A 395 17.44 23.27 -7.47
CA ASP A 395 18.16 24.22 -6.64
C ASP A 395 19.22 23.55 -5.75
N ASN A 396 19.38 22.22 -5.83
CA ASN A 396 20.24 21.38 -5.00
C ASN A 396 19.95 21.49 -3.50
N SER A 397 18.75 21.96 -3.15
CA SER A 397 18.30 21.95 -1.76
C SER A 397 18.07 20.51 -1.30
N ASP A 398 18.20 20.29 0.01
CA ASP A 398 17.92 19.01 0.67
C ASP A 398 17.01 19.28 1.89
N PHE A 399 16.53 18.21 2.54
CA PHE A 399 15.92 18.27 3.86
C PHE A 399 17.00 18.30 4.94
N GLU A 400 16.87 19.20 5.91
CA GLU A 400 17.95 19.46 6.87
C GLU A 400 17.96 18.51 8.08
N ASN A 401 16.81 17.93 8.42
CA ASN A 401 16.58 17.38 9.77
C ASN A 401 16.61 15.86 9.87
N ALA A 402 16.52 15.12 8.75
CA ALA A 402 16.45 13.67 8.77
C ALA A 402 17.84 13.02 8.80
N SER A 403 18.01 12.01 9.64
CA SER A 403 19.24 11.21 9.71
C SER A 403 19.32 10.14 8.62
N HIS A 404 20.49 9.49 8.49
CA HIS A 404 20.65 8.31 7.64
C HIS A 404 19.68 7.20 8.07
N ASP A 405 19.54 6.93 9.37
CA ASP A 405 18.60 5.95 9.92
C ASP A 405 17.16 6.25 9.46
N GLY A 406 16.69 7.48 9.66
CA GLY A 406 15.35 7.93 9.27
C GLY A 406 15.09 7.86 7.76
N ARG A 407 16.10 8.15 6.92
CA ARG A 407 15.98 7.99 5.46
C ARG A 407 16.00 6.51 5.03
N ALA A 408 16.72 5.65 5.74
CA ALA A 408 16.84 4.22 5.43
C ALA A 408 15.60 3.39 5.81
N PHE A 409 14.73 3.91 6.69
CA PHE A 409 13.48 3.28 7.17
C PHE A 409 12.60 2.64 6.10
N ALA A 410 12.62 3.19 4.87
CA ALA A 410 11.77 2.73 3.78
C ALA A 410 12.16 1.37 3.18
N VAL A 411 13.34 0.84 3.50
CA VAL A 411 13.86 -0.45 3.01
C VAL A 411 13.77 -1.47 4.14
N ALA A 412 13.33 -2.70 3.83
CA ALA A 412 13.28 -3.79 4.82
C ALA A 412 14.64 -3.98 5.54
N GLY A 413 14.57 -4.16 6.85
CA GLY A 413 15.70 -4.18 7.77
C GLY A 413 16.13 -2.79 8.26
N GLY A 414 15.60 -1.71 7.67
CA GLY A 414 15.97 -0.33 8.00
C GLY A 414 15.45 0.12 9.36
N VAL A 415 14.30 -0.38 9.80
CA VAL A 415 13.69 0.00 11.07
C VAL A 415 14.42 -0.67 12.23
N ALA A 416 14.57 -1.99 12.18
CA ALA A 416 15.32 -2.72 13.20
C ALA A 416 16.78 -2.25 13.26
N GLY A 417 17.41 -1.99 12.11
CA GLY A 417 18.77 -1.44 12.06
C GLY A 417 18.88 -0.08 12.77
N ALA A 418 17.96 0.84 12.52
CA ALA A 418 17.92 2.14 13.17
C ALA A 418 17.70 2.03 14.69
N VAL A 419 16.79 1.16 15.14
CA VAL A 419 16.53 0.93 16.57
C VAL A 419 17.78 0.38 17.26
N VAL A 420 18.45 -0.61 16.64
CA VAL A 420 19.72 -1.17 17.13
C VAL A 420 20.79 -0.08 17.23
N ASN A 421 20.93 0.77 16.20
CA ASN A 421 21.90 1.86 16.18
C ASN A 421 21.69 2.82 17.37
N VAL A 422 20.45 3.24 17.64
CA VAL A 422 20.12 4.11 18.78
C VAL A 422 20.39 3.42 20.12
N ILE A 423 20.05 2.13 20.26
CA ILE A 423 20.33 1.37 21.50
C ILE A 423 21.83 1.32 21.76
N HIS A 424 22.65 0.98 20.76
CA HIS A 424 24.09 0.86 20.93
C HIS A 424 24.78 2.19 21.25
N GLN A 425 24.23 3.33 20.86
CA GLN A 425 24.78 4.62 21.30
C GLN A 425 24.70 4.82 22.81
N LYS A 426 23.62 4.32 23.45
CA LYS A 426 23.39 4.46 24.88
C LYS A 426 23.88 3.26 25.68
N TYR A 427 23.85 2.07 25.07
CA TYR A 427 24.22 0.79 25.66
C TYR A 427 25.07 -0.01 24.65
N PRO A 428 26.36 0.33 24.46
CA PRO A 428 27.22 -0.26 23.43
C PRO A 428 27.34 -1.79 23.49
N ASP A 429 27.26 -2.36 24.69
CA ASP A 429 27.45 -3.80 24.92
C ASP A 429 26.12 -4.59 24.96
N LYS A 430 24.96 -3.93 24.76
CA LYS A 430 23.65 -4.60 24.81
C LYS A 430 23.40 -5.35 23.50
N GLU A 431 23.32 -6.67 23.56
CA GLU A 431 22.91 -7.47 22.42
C GLU A 431 21.42 -7.24 22.09
N VAL A 432 21.14 -6.96 20.82
CA VAL A 432 19.78 -6.78 20.29
C VAL A 432 19.59 -7.75 19.11
N PRO A 433 19.12 -8.99 19.36
CA PRO A 433 18.89 -9.92 18.28
C PRO A 433 17.71 -9.45 17.43
N ILE A 434 17.89 -9.49 16.10
CA ILE A 434 16.87 -9.02 15.14
C ILE A 434 16.38 -10.17 14.27
N MET A 435 15.11 -10.11 13.90
CA MET A 435 14.53 -10.86 12.78
C MET A 435 13.74 -9.88 11.93
N ALA A 436 14.15 -9.71 10.67
CA ALA A 436 13.48 -8.81 9.73
C ALA A 436 12.96 -9.63 8.55
N VAL A 437 11.67 -9.49 8.24
CA VAL A 437 11.02 -10.15 7.11
C VAL A 437 10.15 -9.17 6.34
N ASP A 438 10.00 -9.44 5.05
CA ASP A 438 9.13 -8.68 4.18
C ASP A 438 8.16 -9.59 3.41
N GLY A 439 6.97 -9.04 3.10
CA GLY A 439 5.82 -9.80 2.63
C GLY A 439 4.99 -10.34 3.80
N LEU A 440 3.66 -10.13 3.73
CA LEU A 440 2.76 -10.54 4.81
C LEU A 440 2.76 -12.05 5.10
N ALA A 441 3.01 -12.91 4.12
CA ALA A 441 3.11 -14.35 4.36
C ALA A 441 4.28 -14.71 5.28
N GLU A 442 5.46 -14.12 5.02
CA GLU A 442 6.66 -14.30 5.85
C GLU A 442 6.49 -13.62 7.22
N CYS A 443 5.87 -12.45 7.25
CA CYS A 443 5.48 -11.79 8.49
C CYS A 443 4.63 -12.70 9.39
N ARG A 444 3.58 -13.33 8.84
CA ARG A 444 2.73 -14.27 9.58
C ARG A 444 3.50 -15.48 10.07
N ALA A 445 4.37 -16.04 9.22
CA ALA A 445 5.23 -17.16 9.60
C ALA A 445 6.18 -16.79 10.75
N MET A 446 6.81 -15.62 10.67
CA MET A 446 7.70 -15.09 11.72
C MET A 446 6.94 -14.90 13.04
N LEU A 447 5.77 -14.26 13.03
CA LEU A 447 4.99 -14.02 14.25
C LEU A 447 4.48 -15.32 14.86
N LYS A 448 4.03 -16.27 14.02
CA LYS A 448 3.65 -17.62 14.46
C LYS A 448 4.78 -18.32 15.21
N ASP A 449 6.00 -18.20 14.70
CA ASP A 449 7.20 -18.76 15.30
C ASP A 449 7.57 -18.01 16.60
N ALA A 450 7.41 -16.69 16.64
CA ALA A 450 7.64 -15.86 17.83
C ALA A 450 6.72 -16.25 18.98
N VAL A 451 5.42 -16.39 18.71
CA VAL A 451 4.38 -16.80 19.67
C VAL A 451 4.65 -18.22 20.22
N LYS A 452 5.33 -19.08 19.45
CA LYS A 452 5.79 -20.40 19.90
C LYS A 452 7.08 -20.36 20.73
N GLY A 453 7.62 -19.17 21.01
CA GLY A 453 8.82 -18.97 21.82
C GLY A 453 10.13 -19.12 21.06
N LYS A 454 10.14 -19.06 19.72
CA LYS A 454 11.38 -19.21 18.91
C LYS A 454 12.30 -17.97 18.94
N TYR A 455 11.76 -16.81 19.30
CA TYR A 455 12.49 -15.52 19.24
C TYR A 455 12.50 -14.77 20.59
N PRO A 456 13.00 -15.37 21.68
CA PRO A 456 13.04 -14.72 22.99
C PRO A 456 14.04 -13.54 22.98
N GLY A 457 13.59 -12.36 23.37
CA GLY A 457 14.39 -11.13 23.41
C GLY A 457 14.60 -10.46 22.05
N TYR A 458 13.92 -10.89 20.99
CA TYR A 458 14.13 -10.37 19.64
C TYR A 458 13.35 -9.09 19.37
N LEU A 459 13.96 -8.22 18.57
CA LEU A 459 13.28 -7.18 17.81
C LEU A 459 12.83 -7.77 16.47
N LEU A 460 11.52 -7.77 16.22
CA LEU A 460 10.90 -8.30 15.01
C LEU A 460 10.48 -7.15 14.08
N GLU A 461 11.14 -7.03 12.94
CA GLU A 461 10.70 -6.10 11.89
C GLU A 461 9.81 -6.84 10.89
N GLY A 462 8.56 -6.39 10.76
CA GLY A 462 7.63 -6.90 9.77
C GLY A 462 7.25 -5.82 8.77
N MET A 463 7.51 -6.09 7.49
CA MET A 463 7.10 -5.22 6.38
C MET A 463 6.11 -5.94 5.47
N ALA A 464 4.90 -5.40 5.32
CA ALA A 464 3.86 -6.08 4.54
C ALA A 464 4.17 -6.24 3.03
N CYS A 465 5.09 -5.44 2.50
CA CYS A 465 5.37 -5.34 1.06
C CYS A 465 6.80 -5.83 0.74
N PRO A 466 7.04 -6.44 -0.43
CA PRO A 466 8.36 -6.93 -0.80
C PRO A 466 9.45 -5.84 -0.76
N GLY A 467 10.54 -6.09 -0.03
CA GLY A 467 11.64 -5.15 0.18
C GLY A 467 11.31 -3.92 1.04
N GLY A 468 10.14 -3.87 1.70
CA GLY A 468 9.71 -2.75 2.53
C GLY A 468 8.80 -1.75 1.83
N CYS A 469 8.75 -0.52 2.32
CA CYS A 469 7.93 0.57 1.76
C CYS A 469 8.26 0.86 0.29
N VAL A 470 9.49 0.61 -0.16
CA VAL A 470 9.91 0.73 -1.57
C VAL A 470 9.19 -0.23 -2.53
N GLY A 471 8.54 -1.28 -2.02
CA GLY A 471 7.66 -2.17 -2.78
C GLY A 471 6.17 -2.01 -2.48
N GLY A 472 5.77 -0.90 -1.84
CA GLY A 472 4.38 -0.60 -1.55
C GLY A 472 3.47 -0.55 -2.80
N ALA A 473 2.17 -0.71 -2.59
CA ALA A 473 1.19 -0.78 -3.67
C ALA A 473 1.11 0.50 -4.53
N GLY A 474 1.47 1.65 -3.97
CA GLY A 474 1.47 2.94 -4.64
C GLY A 474 2.80 3.33 -5.31
N THR A 475 3.70 2.38 -5.55
CA THR A 475 5.04 2.64 -6.11
C THR A 475 5.11 2.50 -7.63
N LEU A 476 6.00 3.26 -8.25
CA LEU A 476 6.16 3.31 -9.71
C LEU A 476 7.40 2.53 -10.19
N SER A 477 8.46 2.58 -9.41
CA SER A 477 9.75 1.96 -9.74
C SER A 477 9.84 0.51 -9.27
N ALA A 478 10.67 -0.28 -9.96
CA ALA A 478 11.00 -1.62 -9.51
C ALA A 478 11.67 -1.58 -8.11
N VAL A 479 11.32 -2.54 -7.26
CA VAL A 479 11.73 -2.61 -5.85
C VAL A 479 13.25 -2.43 -5.69
N ASN A 480 14.05 -3.21 -6.41
CA ASN A 480 15.52 -3.16 -6.32
C ASN A 480 16.09 -1.79 -6.70
N ARG A 481 15.48 -1.11 -7.68
CA ARG A 481 15.92 0.22 -8.12
C ARG A 481 15.56 1.28 -7.09
N ALA A 482 14.35 1.23 -6.54
CA ALA A 482 13.90 2.13 -5.48
C ALA A 482 14.72 1.94 -4.20
N ALA A 483 14.95 0.70 -3.77
CA ALA A 483 15.81 0.38 -2.63
C ALA A 483 17.23 0.93 -2.80
N ALA A 484 17.82 0.77 -3.99
CA ALA A 484 19.15 1.32 -4.27
C ALA A 484 19.17 2.86 -4.28
N ALA A 485 18.08 3.52 -4.70
CA ALA A 485 17.96 4.97 -4.64
C ALA A 485 17.88 5.47 -3.19
N VAL A 486 17.03 4.86 -2.37
CA VAL A 486 16.90 5.18 -0.95
C VAL A 486 18.24 4.99 -0.23
N LYS A 487 18.94 3.87 -0.45
CA LYS A 487 20.27 3.64 0.16
C LYS A 487 21.32 4.67 -0.23
N ARG A 488 21.25 5.27 -1.43
CA ARG A 488 22.15 6.36 -1.82
C ARG A 488 21.75 7.68 -1.18
N TYR A 489 20.45 7.94 -1.12
CA TYR A 489 19.89 9.15 -0.52
C TYR A 489 20.09 9.20 1.00
N ALA A 490 19.98 8.08 1.70
CA ALA A 490 20.28 8.00 3.13
C ALA A 490 21.72 8.44 3.45
N LYS A 491 22.68 8.15 2.56
CA LYS A 491 24.09 8.54 2.72
C LYS A 491 24.36 10.04 2.55
N THR A 492 23.39 10.81 2.05
CA THR A 492 23.54 12.27 1.93
C THR A 492 23.02 13.00 3.17
N ALA A 493 22.47 12.28 4.16
CA ALA A 493 22.03 12.86 5.42
C ALA A 493 23.17 13.56 6.16
N SER A 494 22.85 14.67 6.83
CA SER A 494 23.79 15.45 7.64
C SER A 494 24.20 14.74 8.94
N SER A 495 23.40 13.78 9.39
CA SER A 495 23.64 12.98 10.59
C SER A 495 23.41 11.50 10.30
N GLU A 496 24.18 10.65 10.97
CA GLU A 496 24.08 9.19 10.79
C GLU A 496 22.91 8.59 11.60
N PHE A 497 22.68 9.09 12.81
CA PHE A 497 21.83 8.44 13.80
C PHE A 497 20.55 9.21 14.09
N ALA A 498 19.45 8.48 14.27
CA ALA A 498 18.14 9.06 14.61
C ALA A 498 18.15 9.90 15.89
N SER A 499 18.99 9.53 16.86
CA SER A 499 19.19 10.27 18.12
C SER A 499 19.75 11.69 17.96
N ALA A 500 20.35 12.01 16.81
CA ALA A 500 20.89 13.34 16.51
C ALA A 500 19.81 14.33 16.01
N ASN A 501 18.58 13.86 15.77
CA ASN A 501 17.50 14.72 15.30
C ASN A 501 17.15 15.80 16.34
N LYS A 502 17.14 17.07 15.90
CA LYS A 502 16.92 18.23 16.78
C LYS A 502 15.55 18.26 17.45
N TYR A 503 14.57 17.49 16.95
CA TYR A 503 13.22 17.41 17.48
C TYR A 503 13.01 16.27 18.48
N ASN A 504 14.05 15.51 18.85
CA ASN A 504 13.95 14.40 19.80
C ASN A 504 13.42 14.83 21.18
N ASN A 505 13.66 16.09 21.58
CA ASN A 505 13.12 16.64 22.83
C ASN A 505 11.58 16.83 22.81
N LEU A 506 10.95 16.82 21.63
CA LEU A 506 9.50 16.95 21.47
C LEU A 506 8.78 15.61 21.50
N ILE A 507 9.48 14.47 21.51
CA ILE A 507 8.86 13.13 21.52
C ILE A 507 7.79 12.98 22.61
N PRO A 508 8.01 13.36 23.89
CA PRO A 508 6.99 13.19 24.93
C PRO A 508 5.70 13.95 24.65
N GLU A 509 5.78 15.10 23.98
CA GLU A 509 4.63 15.90 23.59
C GLU A 509 3.94 15.32 22.34
N LEU A 510 4.73 14.93 21.34
CA LEU A 510 4.23 14.44 20.06
C LEU A 510 3.65 13.01 20.14
N ALA A 511 4.17 12.14 21.01
CA ALA A 511 3.68 10.77 21.17
C ALA A 511 2.24 10.73 21.74
N GLY A 512 1.87 11.70 22.59
CA GLY A 512 0.56 11.74 23.23
C GLY A 512 0.30 10.55 24.16
N THR A 513 -0.97 10.34 24.53
CA THR A 513 -1.38 9.38 25.59
C THR A 513 -2.51 8.44 25.15
N VAL A 514 -2.39 7.83 23.97
CA VAL A 514 -3.36 6.81 23.53
C VAL A 514 -3.00 5.47 24.17
N SER A 515 -3.94 4.83 24.86
CA SER A 515 -3.70 3.50 25.45
C SER A 515 -3.62 2.42 24.36
N ALA A 516 -2.91 1.33 24.64
CA ALA A 516 -2.81 0.18 23.73
C ALA A 516 -4.21 -0.35 23.34
N GLU A 517 -5.10 -0.47 24.33
CA GLU A 517 -6.49 -0.92 24.13
C GLU A 517 -7.26 -0.06 23.12
N VAL A 518 -7.12 1.27 23.19
CA VAL A 518 -7.79 2.21 22.29
C VAL A 518 -7.21 2.11 20.89
N GLU A 519 -5.89 2.06 20.75
CA GLU A 519 -5.26 1.95 19.44
C GLU A 519 -5.58 0.61 18.76
N ILE A 520 -5.56 -0.49 19.50
CA ILE A 520 -5.92 -1.83 18.97
C ILE A 520 -7.37 -1.81 18.48
N ALA A 521 -8.29 -1.22 19.25
CA ALA A 521 -9.69 -1.07 18.86
C ALA A 521 -9.82 -0.23 17.57
N GLU A 522 -9.13 0.90 17.49
CA GLU A 522 -9.15 1.77 16.31
C GLU A 522 -8.57 1.08 15.06
N VAL A 523 -7.48 0.30 15.20
CA VAL A 523 -6.87 -0.49 14.12
C VAL A 523 -7.87 -1.47 13.52
N LEU A 524 -8.66 -2.13 14.37
CA LEU A 524 -9.64 -3.13 13.94
C LEU A 524 -10.91 -2.48 13.39
N GLU A 525 -11.33 -1.35 13.97
CA GLU A 525 -12.53 -0.59 13.56
C GLU A 525 -12.42 -0.09 12.12
N VAL A 526 -11.31 0.55 11.75
CA VAL A 526 -11.12 1.14 10.41
C VAL A 526 -10.99 0.12 9.27
N GLN A 527 -10.86 -1.17 9.58
CA GLN A 527 -10.76 -2.24 8.57
C GLN A 527 -12.14 -2.81 8.20
N LYS A 528 -13.16 -2.58 9.02
CA LYS A 528 -14.51 -3.11 8.78
C LYS A 528 -15.25 -2.25 7.76
N PRO A 529 -15.94 -2.84 6.77
CA PRO A 529 -16.90 -2.12 5.94
C PRO A 529 -17.95 -1.40 6.79
N VAL A 530 -18.43 -0.26 6.32
CA VAL A 530 -19.61 0.39 6.93
C VAL A 530 -20.85 -0.39 6.47
N GLU A 531 -21.73 -0.74 7.41
CA GLU A 531 -23.01 -1.43 7.14
C GLU A 531 -24.01 -0.57 6.36
#